data_AF-A0A7K7RC87-F1
#
_entry.id   AF-A0A7K7RC87-F1
#
_cell.length_a   1.000
_cell.length_b   1.000
_cell.length_c   1.000
_cell.angle_alpha   90.00
_cell.angle_beta   90.00
_cell.angle_gamma   90.00
#
_symmetry.space_group_name_H-M   'P 1'
#
loop_
_entity.id
_entity.type
_entity.pdbx_description
1 polymer ?
#
loop_
_entity_poly.entity_id
_entity_poly.type
_entity_poly.pdbx_seq_one_letter_code
_entity_poly.pdbx_strand_id
1 'polypeptide(L)'
;GFGRKDVVEYLLQSGANVHARDDGGLIPLHNACSFGHAEVVNLLLRHGADPNARDNWNYTPLHEAAIKGKTDVCIVLLQHGAEPTIRNTDGRTALDLADPSAKAVLTGEYKKDELLESARSGNEEKMMSLLTPLNVNCHASDGRKSTPLHLAAGYNRVKIVQLLL
;
A
#
# COMPACT_ATOMS: atom_id res chain seq x y z
N GLY A 1 -8.87 17.13 -1.04
CA GLY A 1 -7.52 17.75 -0.99
C GLY A 1 -6.91 17.82 -2.38
N PHE A 2 -5.98 18.74 -2.63
CA PHE A 2 -5.48 19.07 -3.97
C PHE A 2 -4.19 18.33 -4.42
N GLY A 3 -3.59 17.49 -3.58
CA GLY A 3 -2.47 16.62 -3.99
C GLY A 3 -1.21 17.36 -4.50
N ARG A 4 -0.98 18.60 -4.05
CA ARG A 4 0.10 19.48 -4.56
C ARG A 4 1.46 19.00 -4.05
N LYS A 5 2.05 18.00 -4.72
CA LYS A 5 3.32 17.36 -4.36
C LYS A 5 4.44 18.37 -4.09
N ASP A 6 4.67 19.32 -5.01
CA ASP A 6 5.78 20.28 -4.90
C ASP A 6 5.66 21.18 -3.65
N VAL A 7 4.43 21.55 -3.29
CA VAL A 7 4.17 22.33 -2.07
C VAL A 7 4.45 21.48 -0.83
N VAL A 8 4.00 20.21 -0.83
CA VAL A 8 4.25 19.30 0.29
C VAL A 8 5.75 19.05 0.46
N GLU A 9 6.48 18.84 -0.64
CA GLU A 9 7.92 18.65 -0.64
C GLU A 9 8.65 19.87 -0.08
N TYR A 10 8.31 21.07 -0.55
CA TYR A 10 8.89 22.30 -0.01
C TYR A 10 8.63 22.46 1.50
N LEU A 11 7.42 22.16 1.97
CA LEU A 11 7.07 22.24 3.39
C LEU A 11 7.90 21.25 4.23
N LEU A 12 8.03 20.01 3.77
CA LEU A 12 8.82 18.97 4.46
C LEU A 12 10.31 19.34 4.51
N GLN A 13 10.87 19.84 3.41
CA GLN A 13 12.24 20.34 3.35
C GLN A 13 12.46 21.57 4.25
N SER A 14 11.41 22.35 4.48
CA SER A 14 11.42 23.50 5.40
C SER A 14 11.20 23.11 6.87
N GLY A 15 11.15 21.81 7.19
CA GLY A 15 11.01 21.33 8.57
C GLY A 15 9.58 21.22 9.07
N ALA A 16 8.57 21.17 8.17
CA ALA A 16 7.20 20.88 8.59
C ALA A 16 7.11 19.52 9.29
N ASN A 17 6.38 19.47 10.41
CA ASN A 17 6.20 18.23 11.17
C ASN A 17 5.24 17.27 10.44
N VAL A 18 5.79 16.16 9.92
CA VAL A 18 5.03 15.11 9.23
C VAL A 18 4.00 14.39 10.13
N HIS A 19 4.13 14.53 11.44
CA HIS A 19 3.23 13.96 12.46
C HIS A 19 2.30 15.00 13.09
N ALA A 20 2.21 16.21 12.54
CA ALA A 20 1.27 17.22 13.02
C ALA A 20 -0.16 16.66 12.97
N ARG A 21 -0.93 16.84 14.05
CA ARG A 21 -2.31 16.34 14.16
C ARG A 21 -3.29 17.50 14.11
N ASP A 22 -4.42 17.30 13.45
CA ASP A 22 -5.58 18.18 13.59
C ASP A 22 -6.43 17.80 14.81
N ASP A 23 -7.57 18.48 14.99
CA ASP A 23 -8.50 18.25 16.11
C ASP A 23 -9.10 16.82 16.10
N GLY A 24 -9.11 16.16 14.94
CA GLY A 24 -9.53 14.76 14.78
C GLY A 24 -8.41 13.75 15.07
N GLY A 25 -7.19 14.22 15.34
CA GLY A 25 -6.01 13.38 15.52
C GLY A 25 -5.38 12.93 14.20
N LEU A 26 -5.86 13.42 13.05
CA LEU A 26 -5.37 13.02 11.74
C LEU A 26 -4.01 13.68 11.46
N ILE A 27 -3.02 12.86 11.11
CA ILE A 27 -1.77 13.33 10.49
C ILE A 27 -1.96 13.58 8.97
N PRO A 28 -1.08 14.36 8.30
CA PRO A 28 -1.14 14.60 6.85
C PRO A 28 -1.31 13.35 6.00
N LEU A 29 -0.73 12.22 6.42
CA LEU A 29 -0.82 10.94 5.73
C LEU A 29 -2.27 10.45 5.59
N HIS A 30 -3.13 10.59 6.62
CA HIS A 30 -4.54 10.21 6.54
C HIS A 30 -5.23 10.93 5.37
N ASN A 31 -5.09 12.25 5.33
CA ASN A 31 -5.70 13.07 4.29
C ASN A 31 -5.18 12.73 2.88
N ALA A 32 -3.86 12.54 2.73
CA ALA A 32 -3.29 12.12 1.45
C ALA A 32 -3.88 10.76 1.00
N CYS A 33 -4.07 9.84 1.94
CA CYS A 33 -4.65 8.53 1.71
C CYS A 33 -6.14 8.58 1.33
N SER A 34 -6.98 9.32 2.06
CA SER A 34 -8.42 9.43 1.76
C SER A 34 -8.68 9.99 0.35
N PHE A 35 -7.82 10.91 -0.11
CA PHE A 35 -7.97 11.52 -1.44
C PHE A 35 -7.24 10.79 -2.57
N GLY A 36 -6.43 9.77 -2.28
CA GLY A 36 -5.76 8.95 -3.30
C GLY A 36 -4.47 9.55 -3.88
N HIS A 37 -3.80 10.45 -3.15
CA HIS A 37 -2.60 11.16 -3.65
C HIS A 37 -1.35 10.30 -3.46
N ALA A 38 -1.21 9.22 -4.22
CA ALA A 38 -0.14 8.20 -4.05
C ALA A 38 1.28 8.79 -3.99
N GLU A 39 1.58 9.78 -4.83
CA GLU A 39 2.88 10.48 -4.83
C GLU A 39 3.13 11.23 -3.52
N VAL A 40 2.11 11.90 -2.98
CA VAL A 40 2.19 12.60 -1.69
C VAL A 40 2.30 11.60 -0.55
N VAL A 41 1.59 10.48 -0.61
CA VAL A 41 1.67 9.38 0.37
C VAL A 41 3.10 8.83 0.44
N ASN A 42 3.69 8.48 -0.70
CA ASN A 42 5.06 7.99 -0.79
C ASN A 42 6.06 9.03 -0.24
N LEU A 43 5.89 10.31 -0.58
CA LEU A 43 6.72 11.39 -0.06
C LEU A 43 6.62 11.50 1.48
N LEU A 44 5.42 11.49 2.05
CA LEU A 44 5.20 11.55 3.49
C LEU A 44 5.83 10.35 4.21
N LEU A 45 5.65 9.14 3.68
CA LEU A 45 6.25 7.91 4.23
C LEU A 45 7.78 7.95 4.21
N ARG A 46 8.38 8.44 3.11
CA ARG A 46 9.85 8.64 3.01
C ARG A 46 10.38 9.66 4.00
N HIS A 47 9.56 10.64 4.39
CA HIS A 47 9.86 11.61 5.44
C HIS A 47 9.50 11.12 6.86
N GLY A 48 9.19 9.83 7.03
CA GLY A 48 9.00 9.21 8.34
C GLY A 48 7.57 9.22 8.87
N ALA A 49 6.57 9.58 8.06
CA ALA A 49 5.17 9.41 8.47
C ALA A 49 4.89 7.97 8.89
N ASP A 50 4.27 7.78 10.05
CA ASP A 50 3.92 6.45 10.55
C ASP A 50 2.70 5.91 9.77
N PRO A 51 2.84 4.82 8.98
CA PRO A 51 1.74 4.21 8.24
C PRO A 51 0.65 3.63 9.15
N ASN A 52 0.96 3.43 10.44
CA ASN A 52 0.07 2.89 11.46
C ASN A 52 -0.42 3.96 12.46
N ALA A 53 -0.18 5.24 12.15
CA ALA A 53 -0.68 6.35 12.96
C ALA A 53 -2.20 6.20 13.19
N ARG A 54 -2.64 6.46 14.41
CA ARG A 54 -4.04 6.39 14.82
C ARG A 54 -4.60 7.77 15.10
N ASP A 55 -5.72 8.08 14.47
CA ASP A 55 -6.56 9.24 14.79
C ASP A 55 -7.34 9.02 16.10
N ASN A 56 -8.24 9.95 16.45
CA ASN A 56 -9.02 9.87 17.69
C ASN A 56 -10.02 8.70 17.75
N TRP A 57 -10.27 8.04 16.62
CA TRP A 57 -11.16 6.87 16.49
C TRP A 57 -10.39 5.59 16.12
N ASN A 58 -9.07 5.60 16.29
CA ASN A 58 -8.16 4.50 15.92
C ASN A 58 -8.20 4.13 14.43
N TYR A 59 -8.68 5.02 13.56
CA TYR A 59 -8.49 4.85 12.13
C TYR A 59 -7.01 5.06 11.79
N THR A 60 -6.53 4.25 10.86
CA THR A 60 -5.19 4.37 10.28
C THR A 60 -5.28 4.91 8.86
N PRO A 61 -4.18 5.41 8.27
CA PRO A 61 -4.15 5.77 6.86
C PRO A 61 -4.64 4.65 5.92
N LEU A 62 -4.44 3.38 6.28
CA LEU A 62 -4.93 2.24 5.52
C LEU A 62 -6.46 2.10 5.59
N HIS A 63 -7.09 2.41 6.72
CA HIS A 63 -8.56 2.48 6.81
C HIS A 63 -9.08 3.55 5.85
N GLU A 64 -8.49 4.75 5.87
CA GLU A 64 -8.88 5.86 5.00
C GLU A 64 -8.77 5.51 3.52
N ALA A 65 -7.63 4.95 3.10
CA ALA A 65 -7.44 4.51 1.71
C ALA A 65 -8.44 3.43 1.30
N ALA A 66 -8.67 2.44 2.17
CA ALA A 66 -9.54 1.30 1.91
C ALA A 66 -11.01 1.71 1.76
N ILE A 67 -11.52 2.56 2.66
CA ILE A 67 -12.89 3.09 2.62
C ILE A 67 -13.14 3.88 1.33
N LYS A 68 -12.13 4.57 0.81
CA LYS A 68 -12.23 5.43 -0.38
C LYS A 68 -11.83 4.71 -1.67
N GLY A 69 -11.59 3.40 -1.63
CA GLY A 69 -11.25 2.59 -2.79
C GLY A 69 -9.93 2.97 -3.45
N LYS A 70 -8.97 3.52 -2.69
CA LYS A 70 -7.68 3.97 -3.24
C LYS A 70 -6.69 2.82 -3.32
N THR A 71 -6.89 1.92 -4.27
CA THR A 71 -6.08 0.68 -4.44
C THR A 71 -4.58 0.95 -4.43
N ASP A 72 -4.12 1.94 -5.20
CA ASP A 72 -2.70 2.23 -5.35
C ASP A 72 -2.09 2.75 -4.04
N VAL A 73 -2.87 3.54 -3.29
CA VAL A 73 -2.48 3.98 -1.94
C VAL A 73 -2.44 2.82 -0.96
N CYS A 74 -3.41 1.91 -1.00
CA CYS A 74 -3.39 0.72 -0.15
C CYS A 74 -2.12 -0.12 -0.41
N ILE A 75 -1.73 -0.29 -1.68
CA ILE A 75 -0.49 -0.99 -2.05
C ILE A 75 0.72 -0.27 -1.45
N VAL A 76 0.85 1.04 -1.67
CA VAL A 76 1.97 1.83 -1.13
C VAL A 76 2.04 1.75 0.41
N LEU A 77 0.92 1.86 1.10
CA LEU A 77 0.88 1.74 2.56
C LEU A 77 1.35 0.36 3.04
N LEU A 78 0.87 -0.72 2.41
CA LEU A 78 1.28 -2.09 2.75
C LEU A 78 2.78 -2.32 2.48
N GLN A 79 3.31 -1.77 1.38
CA GLN A 79 4.75 -1.81 1.07
C GLN A 79 5.59 -1.07 2.12
N HIS A 80 5.04 -0.04 2.75
CA HIS A 80 5.68 0.72 3.81
C HIS A 80 5.35 0.21 5.22
N GLY A 81 4.78 -0.98 5.38
CA GLY A 81 4.58 -1.62 6.68
C GLY A 81 3.28 -1.25 7.39
N ALA A 82 2.27 -0.76 6.68
CA ALA A 82 0.93 -0.63 7.25
C ALA A 82 0.38 -2.01 7.67
N GLU A 83 -0.13 -2.10 8.90
CA GLU A 83 -0.70 -3.32 9.48
C GLU A 83 -2.21 -3.40 9.15
N PRO A 84 -2.64 -4.34 8.29
CA PRO A 84 -4.05 -4.45 7.89
C PRO A 84 -4.98 -4.98 8.98
N THR A 85 -4.41 -5.51 10.08
CA THR A 85 -5.14 -6.14 11.18
C THR A 85 -5.50 -5.17 12.31
N ILE A 86 -5.01 -3.92 12.27
CA ILE A 86 -5.36 -2.89 13.26
C ILE A 86 -6.87 -2.66 13.22
N ARG A 87 -7.48 -2.56 14.40
CA ARG A 87 -8.90 -2.28 14.59
C ARG A 87 -9.13 -0.85 15.06
N ASN A 88 -10.12 -0.19 14.47
CA ASN A 88 -10.63 1.10 14.92
C ASN A 88 -11.45 0.96 16.23
N THR A 89 -12.05 2.06 16.72
CA THR A 89 -12.90 2.03 17.94
C THR A 89 -14.16 1.17 17.81
N ASP A 90 -14.64 0.90 16.59
CA ASP A 90 -15.76 -0.01 16.33
C ASP A 90 -15.32 -1.48 16.27
N GLY A 91 -14.04 -1.77 16.48
CA GLY A 91 -13.47 -3.11 16.32
C GLY A 91 -13.30 -3.55 14.86
N ARG A 92 -13.44 -2.64 13.88
CA ARG A 92 -13.36 -2.93 12.44
C ARG A 92 -11.94 -2.69 11.92
N THR A 93 -11.48 -3.59 11.06
CA THR A 93 -10.21 -3.47 10.32
C THR A 93 -10.41 -2.70 9.01
N ALA A 94 -9.31 -2.34 8.33
CA ALA A 94 -9.38 -1.74 7.01
C ALA A 94 -10.15 -2.61 6.01
N LEU A 95 -10.02 -3.95 6.10
CA LEU A 95 -10.73 -4.89 5.23
C LEU A 95 -12.25 -4.90 5.47
N ASP A 96 -12.66 -4.79 6.74
CA ASP A 96 -14.09 -4.77 7.11
C ASP A 96 -14.81 -3.55 6.54
N LEU A 97 -14.09 -2.44 6.38
CA LEU A 97 -14.61 -1.15 5.89
C LEU A 97 -14.39 -0.91 4.39
N ALA A 98 -13.59 -1.75 3.75
CA ALA A 98 -13.05 -1.48 2.42
C ALA A 98 -14.15 -1.41 1.34
N ASP A 99 -13.96 -0.47 0.42
CA ASP A 99 -14.61 -0.51 -0.89
C ASP A 99 -14.27 -1.84 -1.60
N PRO A 100 -15.18 -2.43 -2.42
CA PRO A 100 -14.92 -3.68 -3.11
C PRO A 100 -13.61 -3.72 -3.91
N SER A 101 -13.18 -2.59 -4.50
CA SER A 101 -11.91 -2.52 -5.23
C SER A 101 -10.69 -2.67 -4.31
N ALA A 102 -10.72 -2.03 -3.13
CA ALA A 102 -9.66 -2.11 -2.14
C ALA A 102 -9.63 -3.46 -1.40
N LYS A 103 -10.78 -4.13 -1.27
CA LYS A 103 -10.85 -5.48 -0.68
C LYS A 103 -9.90 -6.46 -1.38
N ALA A 104 -9.85 -6.43 -2.71
CA ALA A 104 -8.95 -7.32 -3.46
C ALA A 104 -7.47 -7.09 -3.09
N VAL A 105 -7.06 -5.85 -2.81
CA VAL A 105 -5.68 -5.54 -2.37
C VAL A 105 -5.45 -6.14 -0.98
N LEU A 106 -6.39 -5.92 -0.07
CA LEU A 106 -6.30 -6.36 1.33
C LEU A 106 -6.47 -7.88 1.52
N THR A 107 -6.99 -8.60 0.53
CA THR A 107 -7.02 -10.07 0.51
C THR A 107 -5.86 -10.67 -0.29
N GLY A 108 -5.00 -9.87 -0.91
CA GLY A 108 -3.90 -10.34 -1.75
C GLY A 108 -4.32 -10.84 -3.15
N GLU A 109 -5.57 -10.64 -3.55
CA GLU A 109 -6.12 -11.12 -4.83
C GLU A 109 -6.06 -10.08 -5.95
N TYR A 110 -5.72 -8.82 -5.62
CA TYR A 110 -5.66 -7.74 -6.59
C TYR A 110 -4.63 -8.03 -7.69
N LYS A 111 -5.12 -8.15 -8.92
CA LYS A 111 -4.31 -8.36 -10.13
C LYS A 111 -3.30 -9.51 -9.99
N LYS A 112 -3.68 -10.57 -9.30
CA LYS A 112 -2.85 -11.75 -9.05
C LYS A 112 -2.20 -12.31 -10.33
N ASP A 113 -2.96 -12.42 -11.41
CA ASP A 113 -2.45 -12.97 -12.67
C ASP A 113 -1.41 -12.03 -13.32
N GLU A 114 -1.60 -10.71 -13.22
CA GLU A 114 -0.62 -9.72 -13.70
C GLU A 114 0.67 -9.74 -12.87
N LEU A 115 0.57 -10.00 -11.55
CA LEU A 115 1.74 -10.16 -10.67
C LEU A 115 2.53 -11.45 -10.99
N LEU A 116 1.83 -12.55 -11.26
CA LEU A 116 2.49 -13.80 -11.67
C LEU A 116 3.17 -13.65 -13.03
N GLU A 117 2.53 -12.95 -13.97
CA GLU A 117 3.10 -12.71 -15.29
C GLU A 117 4.27 -11.72 -15.24
N SER A 118 4.23 -10.69 -14.38
CA SER A 118 5.39 -9.81 -14.19
C SER A 118 6.59 -10.58 -13.64
N ALA A 119 6.35 -11.53 -12.73
CA ALA A 119 7.40 -12.39 -12.20
C ALA A 119 8.00 -13.33 -13.26
N ARG A 120 7.17 -13.87 -14.16
CA ARG A 120 7.60 -14.72 -15.29
C ARG A 120 8.39 -13.94 -16.34
N SER A 121 7.84 -12.79 -16.75
CA SER A 121 8.38 -11.97 -17.83
C SER A 121 9.61 -11.15 -17.41
N GLY A 122 9.79 -10.89 -16.11
CA GLY A 122 10.86 -10.04 -15.60
C GLY A 122 10.47 -8.55 -15.57
N ASN A 123 9.18 -8.22 -15.57
CA ASN A 123 8.71 -6.83 -15.57
C ASN A 123 8.79 -6.22 -14.15
N GLU A 124 9.92 -5.59 -13.85
CA GLU A 124 10.22 -4.99 -12.54
C GLU A 124 9.22 -3.89 -12.15
N GLU A 125 8.86 -3.00 -13.08
CA GLU A 125 7.95 -1.88 -12.81
C GLU A 125 6.55 -2.40 -12.44
N LYS A 126 6.06 -3.38 -13.21
CA LYS A 126 4.77 -4.01 -12.93
C LYS A 126 4.79 -4.80 -11.63
N MET A 127 5.90 -5.46 -11.33
CA MET A 127 6.11 -6.13 -10.05
C MET A 127 6.00 -5.15 -8.88
N MET A 128 6.75 -4.06 -8.92
CA MET A 128 6.80 -3.06 -7.85
C MET A 128 5.47 -2.33 -7.64
N SER A 129 4.67 -2.14 -8.69
CA SER A 129 3.34 -1.51 -8.59
C SER A 129 2.25 -2.43 -8.02
N LEU A 130 2.49 -3.74 -7.91
CA LEU A 130 1.48 -4.71 -7.47
C LEU A 130 1.87 -5.46 -6.20
N LEU A 131 3.16 -5.69 -5.96
CA LEU A 131 3.66 -6.53 -4.89
C LEU A 131 3.34 -5.92 -3.52
N THR A 132 2.75 -6.72 -2.63
CA THR A 132 2.52 -6.40 -1.23
C THR A 132 2.88 -7.61 -0.36
N PRO A 133 3.08 -7.43 0.95
CA PRO A 133 3.24 -8.56 1.87
C PRO A 133 2.09 -9.56 1.83
N LEU A 134 0.90 -9.16 1.38
CA LEU A 134 -0.31 -9.99 1.33
C LEU A 134 -0.38 -10.88 0.09
N ASN A 135 0.35 -10.56 -0.99
CA ASN A 135 0.29 -11.30 -2.25
C ASN A 135 1.63 -11.91 -2.70
N VAL A 136 2.73 -11.68 -1.96
CA VAL A 136 4.07 -12.21 -2.30
C VAL A 136 4.09 -13.73 -2.50
N ASN A 137 3.24 -14.46 -1.78
CA ASN A 137 3.09 -15.92 -1.85
C ASN A 137 1.81 -16.37 -2.57
N CYS A 138 1.19 -15.50 -3.37
CA CYS A 138 0.08 -15.92 -4.23
C CYS A 138 0.55 -17.00 -5.21
N HIS A 139 -0.40 -17.71 -5.83
CA HIS A 139 -0.05 -18.74 -6.79
C HIS A 139 -1.05 -18.80 -7.94
N ALA A 140 -0.59 -19.36 -9.07
CA ALA A 140 -1.47 -19.68 -10.19
C ALA A 140 -2.62 -20.57 -9.73
N SER A 141 -3.82 -20.32 -10.24
CA SER A 141 -5.02 -21.10 -9.92
C SER A 141 -4.99 -22.50 -10.55
N ASP A 142 -4.18 -22.68 -11.59
CA ASP A 142 -4.06 -23.89 -12.39
C ASP A 142 -2.62 -24.46 -12.37
N GLY A 143 -2.45 -25.59 -13.06
CA GLY A 143 -1.16 -26.24 -13.24
C GLY A 143 -0.46 -26.58 -11.92
N ARG A 144 0.84 -26.27 -11.85
CA ARG A 144 1.70 -26.58 -10.68
C ARG A 144 1.54 -25.62 -9.50
N LYS A 145 0.58 -24.69 -9.55
CA LYS A 145 0.40 -23.64 -8.53
C LYS A 145 1.70 -22.88 -8.23
N SER A 146 2.42 -22.47 -9.28
CA SER A 146 3.65 -21.70 -9.15
C SER A 146 3.38 -20.36 -8.46
N THR A 147 4.29 -19.96 -7.57
CA THR A 147 4.29 -18.63 -6.92
C THR A 147 5.11 -17.64 -7.76
N PRO A 148 5.06 -16.33 -7.47
CA PRO A 148 5.97 -15.38 -8.09
C PRO A 148 7.43 -15.83 -8.02
N LEU A 149 7.88 -16.37 -6.87
CA LEU A 149 9.26 -16.82 -6.71
C LEU A 149 9.59 -18.05 -7.57
N HIS A 150 8.69 -19.04 -7.64
CA HIS A 150 8.86 -20.19 -8.54
C HIS A 150 9.02 -19.76 -10.00
N LEU A 151 8.22 -18.79 -10.45
CA LEU A 151 8.27 -18.26 -11.82
C LEU A 151 9.56 -17.47 -12.06
N ALA A 152 9.88 -16.53 -11.17
CA ALA A 152 11.08 -15.70 -11.30
C ALA A 152 12.37 -16.54 -11.33
N ALA A 153 12.49 -17.51 -10.42
CA ALA A 153 13.64 -18.41 -10.38
C ALA A 153 13.71 -19.31 -11.63
N GLY A 154 12.58 -19.92 -12.03
CA GLY A 154 12.52 -20.81 -13.18
C GLY A 154 12.83 -20.14 -14.52
N TYR A 155 12.55 -18.84 -14.66
CA TYR A 155 12.83 -18.05 -15.87
C TYR A 155 14.08 -17.15 -15.74
N ASN A 156 14.93 -17.38 -14.73
CA ASN A 156 16.17 -16.62 -14.50
C ASN A 156 15.96 -15.09 -14.40
N ARG A 157 14.90 -14.66 -13.72
CA ARG A 157 14.58 -13.25 -13.48
C ARG A 157 15.24 -12.77 -12.18
N VAL A 158 16.57 -12.64 -12.20
CA VAL A 158 17.39 -12.36 -11.00
C VAL A 158 16.88 -11.16 -10.21
N LYS A 159 16.56 -10.04 -10.87
CA LYS A 159 16.07 -8.85 -10.18
C LYS A 159 14.68 -9.03 -9.55
N ILE A 160 13.79 -9.79 -10.20
CA ILE A 160 12.49 -10.13 -9.60
C ILE A 160 12.68 -11.01 -8.37
N VAL A 161 13.62 -11.96 -8.41
CA VAL A 161 13.96 -12.78 -7.24
C VAL A 161 14.43 -11.89 -6.08
N GLN A 162 15.25 -10.87 -6.36
CA GLN A 162 15.69 -9.91 -5.34
C GLN A 162 14.54 -9.07 -4.76
N LEU A 163 13.55 -8.70 -5.58
CA LEU A 163 12.36 -7.97 -5.10
C LEU A 163 11.41 -8.82 -4.24
N LEU A 164 11.48 -10.15 -4.37
CA LEU A 164 10.61 -11.10 -3.67
C LEU A 164 11.16 -11.60 -2.32
N LEU A 165 12.42 -11.27 -2.01
CA LEU A 165 13.13 -11.70 -0.79
C LEU A 165 13.31 -10.51 0.17
#